data_AF-A0A2V7GIC0-F1
#
_entry.id   AF-A0A2V7GIC0-F1
#
_cell.length_a   1.000
_cell.length_b   1.000
_cell.length_c   1.000
_cell.angle_alpha   90.00
_cell.angle_beta   90.00
_cell.angle_gamma   90.00
#
_symmetry.space_group_name_H-M   'P 1'
#
loop_
_entity.id
_entity.type
_entity.pdbx_description
1 polymer ?
#
loop_
_entity_poly.entity_id
_entity_poly.type
_entity_poly.pdbx_seq_one_letter_code
_entity_poly.pdbx_strand_id
1 'polypeptide(L)'
;MSATKKVKRPVWPAARRLQRPTSRRRSRTAVTSAMGPRVASAVCCVAMARKSIPQAFTRKLLAWYARAARDLPWRRTRDPYRVAVSEFMLQQTQVARVLEFYPRFLKRFPTLEKLARAKPKAVREAWEGLGYYARASNLHALARVVREANDGIIPETPEELRKLPGVGPYTAGAIATFAYEKPVAAVDTNVGRVIRRVFGNAERGMPNAEQWRLASMLVPKDGKRAWKFNQAMMELGALICVARKPKCRECPIQPQCRTGRRRR
;
A
#
# COMPACT_ATOMS: atom_id res chain seq x y z
N MET A 1 -41.71 5.03 -0.76
CA MET A 1 -41.08 4.72 0.54
C MET A 1 -39.89 3.79 0.30
N SER A 2 -38.67 4.31 0.33
CA SER A 2 -37.45 3.54 0.04
C SER A 2 -36.72 3.25 1.34
N ALA A 3 -36.75 1.99 1.79
CA ALA A 3 -36.10 1.55 3.02
C ALA A 3 -34.62 1.28 2.76
N THR A 4 -33.75 2.17 3.24
CA THR A 4 -32.31 1.95 3.30
C THR A 4 -32.00 0.86 4.34
N LYS A 5 -31.73 -0.37 3.88
CA LYS A 5 -31.22 -1.44 4.75
C LYS A 5 -29.88 -1.00 5.34
N LYS A 6 -29.84 -0.77 6.66
CA LYS A 6 -28.60 -0.62 7.43
C LYS A 6 -27.78 -1.91 7.32
N VAL A 7 -26.67 -1.86 6.59
CA VAL A 7 -25.68 -2.93 6.56
C VAL A 7 -25.09 -3.04 7.98
N LYS A 8 -25.35 -4.17 8.67
CA LYS A 8 -24.76 -4.45 9.99
C LYS A 8 -23.24 -4.59 9.82
N ARG A 9 -22.47 -3.94 10.69
CA ARG A 9 -21.00 -4.02 10.68
C ARG A 9 -20.57 -5.46 11.03
N PRO A 10 -19.76 -6.14 10.21
CA PRO A 10 -19.30 -7.48 10.53
C PRO A 10 -18.40 -7.48 11.77
N VAL A 11 -18.66 -8.40 12.69
CA VAL A 11 -17.83 -8.65 13.88
C VAL A 11 -16.73 -9.60 13.45
N TRP A 12 -15.52 -9.06 13.30
CA TRP A 12 -14.35 -9.82 12.90
C TRP A 12 -13.88 -10.72 14.04
N PRO A 13 -13.68 -12.04 13.83
CA PRO A 13 -13.06 -12.87 14.86
C PRO A 13 -11.67 -12.31 15.15
N ALA A 14 -11.38 -12.08 16.43
CA ALA A 14 -10.09 -11.56 16.86
C ALA A 14 -8.99 -12.50 16.36
N ALA A 15 -8.00 -11.95 15.64
CA ALA A 15 -6.80 -12.70 15.29
C ALA A 15 -6.20 -13.28 16.57
N ARG A 16 -6.09 -14.63 16.65
CA ARG A 16 -5.46 -15.30 17.80
C ARG A 16 -4.05 -14.73 17.96
N ARG A 17 -3.87 -13.96 19.02
CA ARG A 17 -2.60 -13.34 19.41
C ARG A 17 -1.69 -14.48 19.86
N LEU A 18 -0.63 -14.78 19.10
CA LEU A 18 0.46 -15.63 19.58
C LEU A 18 1.06 -14.93 20.82
N GLN A 19 0.95 -15.58 21.98
CA GLN A 19 1.38 -15.05 23.27
C GLN A 19 2.90 -14.81 23.25
N ARG A 20 3.31 -13.60 23.66
CA ARG A 20 4.71 -13.29 23.96
C ARG A 20 4.95 -13.45 25.47
N PRO A 21 6.13 -13.94 25.90
CA PRO A 21 6.42 -14.13 27.32
C PRO A 21 6.48 -12.79 28.06
N THR A 22 6.03 -12.79 29.30
CA THR A 22 5.99 -11.66 30.22
C THR A 22 7.36 -11.38 30.81
N SER A 23 7.80 -10.11 30.79
CA SER A 23 8.95 -9.66 31.59
C SER A 23 8.58 -8.46 32.47
N ARG A 24 8.69 -8.74 33.78
CA ARG A 24 8.72 -7.94 35.01
C ARG A 24 8.68 -6.40 34.93
N ARG A 25 7.80 -5.88 35.79
CA ARG A 25 7.74 -4.54 36.40
C ARG A 25 9.12 -3.97 36.77
N ARG A 26 9.32 -2.68 36.47
CA ARG A 26 10.13 -1.76 37.30
C ARG A 26 9.42 -0.41 37.46
N SER A 27 9.74 0.17 38.60
CA SER A 27 9.16 1.25 39.39
C SER A 27 9.07 2.63 38.71
N ARG A 28 8.05 3.38 39.15
CA ARG A 28 7.87 4.83 38.93
C ARG A 28 8.97 5.61 39.67
N THR A 29 9.61 6.53 38.97
CA THR A 29 10.22 7.74 39.56
C THR A 29 9.75 8.94 38.75
N ALA A 30 9.25 9.93 39.47
CA ALA A 30 8.82 11.21 38.93
C ALA A 30 10.05 12.04 38.53
N VAL A 31 10.04 12.58 37.31
CA VAL A 31 10.97 13.63 36.89
C VAL A 31 10.13 14.80 36.44
N THR A 32 10.15 15.85 37.25
CA THR A 32 9.74 17.20 36.91
C THR A 32 10.70 17.74 35.85
N SER A 33 10.18 18.27 34.73
CA SER A 33 11.00 19.02 33.78
C SER A 33 10.19 20.15 33.16
N ALA A 34 10.80 21.32 33.22
CA ALA A 34 10.29 22.62 32.86
C ALA A 34 9.85 22.70 31.39
N MET A 35 8.76 23.43 31.17
CA MET A 35 8.28 23.83 29.85
C MET A 35 9.24 24.85 29.24
N GLY A 36 9.88 24.49 28.12
CA GLY A 36 10.62 25.40 27.24
C GLY A 36 10.03 25.37 25.83
N PRO A 37 9.93 26.51 25.12
CA PRO A 37 9.20 26.60 23.86
C PRO A 37 10.07 26.12 22.69
N ARG A 38 9.80 24.92 22.14
CA ARG A 38 10.42 24.43 20.89
C ARG A 38 9.43 23.90 19.85
N VAL A 39 8.16 24.31 19.90
CA VAL A 39 7.11 23.78 19.00
C VAL A 39 6.87 24.66 17.74
N ALA A 40 7.39 25.89 17.70
CA ALA A 40 7.11 26.82 16.60
C ALA A 40 7.83 26.48 15.26
N SER A 41 8.92 25.72 15.28
CA SER A 41 9.75 25.48 14.08
C SER A 41 9.22 24.35 13.16
N ALA A 42 8.62 23.31 13.73
CA ALA A 42 8.14 22.15 12.96
C ALA A 42 6.84 22.44 12.18
N VAL A 43 5.97 23.31 12.72
CA VAL A 43 4.68 23.67 12.11
C VAL A 43 4.88 24.56 10.87
N CYS A 44 5.87 25.44 10.89
CA CYS A 44 6.16 26.37 9.79
C CYS A 44 6.72 25.65 8.54
N CYS A 45 7.54 24.61 8.73
CA CYS A 45 8.08 23.81 7.61
C CYS A 45 6.99 23.02 6.84
N VAL A 46 5.90 22.63 7.51
CA VAL A 46 4.77 21.93 6.87
C VAL A 46 3.82 22.92 6.19
N ALA A 47 3.64 24.12 6.75
CA ALA A 47 2.80 25.17 6.19
C ALA A 47 3.39 25.77 4.90
N MET A 48 4.70 25.97 4.82
CA MET A 48 5.37 26.50 3.62
C MET A 48 5.43 25.51 2.44
N ALA A 49 5.19 24.22 2.66
CA ALA A 49 5.14 23.22 1.59
C ALA A 49 3.79 23.20 0.83
N ARG A 50 2.76 23.93 1.30
CA ARG A 50 1.41 23.90 0.70
C ARG A 50 1.29 24.65 -0.62
N LYS A 51 2.07 25.70 -0.86
CA LYS A 51 1.94 26.54 -2.07
C LYS A 51 3.01 26.19 -3.09
N SER A 52 2.68 25.29 -4.03
CA SER A 52 3.21 25.14 -5.41
C SER A 52 3.71 23.75 -5.85
N ILE A 53 3.98 22.79 -4.95
CA ILE A 53 4.44 21.44 -5.37
C ILE A 53 3.30 20.43 -5.67
N PRO A 54 2.10 20.43 -5.05
CA PRO A 54 1.15 19.31 -5.23
C PRO A 54 0.58 19.15 -6.65
N GLN A 55 0.23 20.24 -7.33
CA GLN A 55 -0.46 20.14 -8.62
C GLN A 55 0.50 19.82 -9.78
N ALA A 56 1.64 20.52 -9.85
CA ALA A 56 2.62 20.29 -10.91
C ALA A 56 3.25 18.89 -10.81
N PHE A 57 3.53 18.42 -9.58
CA PHE A 57 4.00 17.05 -9.32
C PHE A 57 3.01 16.02 -9.84
N THR A 58 1.75 16.07 -9.38
CA THR A 58 0.72 15.10 -9.75
C THR A 58 0.44 15.13 -11.25
N ARG A 59 0.38 16.32 -11.87
CA ARG A 59 0.16 16.46 -13.31
C ARG A 59 1.28 15.82 -14.12
N LYS A 60 2.55 16.13 -13.81
CA LYS A 60 3.70 15.55 -14.54
C LYS A 60 3.82 14.04 -14.35
N LEU A 61 3.57 13.56 -13.12
CA LEU A 61 3.56 12.14 -12.81
C LEU A 61 2.49 11.38 -13.62
N LEU A 62 1.26 11.87 -13.62
CA LEU A 62 0.16 11.24 -14.34
C LEU A 62 0.33 11.29 -15.86
N ALA A 63 0.84 12.41 -16.39
CA ALA A 63 1.15 12.55 -17.81
C ALA A 63 2.23 11.56 -18.25
N TRP A 64 3.28 11.38 -17.45
CA TRP A 64 4.29 10.35 -17.71
C TRP A 64 3.72 8.94 -17.60
N TYR A 65 2.91 8.65 -16.58
CA TYR A 65 2.32 7.32 -16.41
C TYR A 65 1.44 6.91 -17.59
N ALA A 66 0.67 7.84 -18.17
CA ALA A 66 -0.18 7.57 -19.34
C ALA A 66 0.59 6.98 -20.54
N ARG A 67 1.88 7.28 -20.67
CA ARG A 67 2.77 6.80 -21.76
C ARG A 67 3.77 5.73 -21.32
N ALA A 68 3.99 5.57 -20.02
CA ALA A 68 5.02 4.67 -19.46
C ALA A 68 4.45 3.47 -18.69
N ALA A 69 3.14 3.41 -18.47
CA ALA A 69 2.50 2.34 -17.71
C ALA A 69 2.76 0.98 -18.38
N ARG A 70 3.42 0.07 -17.64
CA ARG A 70 3.46 -1.34 -18.03
C ARG A 70 2.06 -1.92 -17.96
N ASP A 71 1.75 -2.69 -18.98
CA ASP A 71 0.54 -3.48 -19.09
C ASP A 71 0.66 -4.74 -18.21
N LEU A 72 -0.13 -4.79 -17.14
CA LEU A 72 -0.08 -5.85 -16.14
C LEU A 72 -1.49 -6.41 -15.92
N PRO A 73 -1.69 -7.75 -15.87
CA PRO A 73 -3.03 -8.35 -15.79
C PRO A 73 -3.87 -7.82 -14.63
N TRP A 74 -3.25 -7.62 -13.46
CA TRP A 74 -3.92 -7.10 -12.26
C TRP A 74 -4.26 -5.60 -12.32
N ARG A 75 -3.78 -4.85 -13.32
CA ARG A 75 -4.21 -3.46 -13.56
C ARG A 75 -5.46 -3.36 -14.44
N ARG A 76 -5.86 -4.45 -15.10
CA ARG A 76 -7.02 -4.50 -16.00
C ARG A 76 -8.33 -4.91 -15.32
N THR A 77 -8.31 -5.04 -14.00
CA THR A 77 -9.46 -5.50 -13.22
C THR A 77 -9.65 -4.65 -11.97
N ARG A 78 -10.90 -4.59 -11.52
CA ARG A 78 -11.33 -4.02 -10.24
C ARG A 78 -11.87 -5.06 -9.27
N ASP A 79 -11.76 -6.33 -9.65
CA ASP A 79 -12.15 -7.44 -8.79
C ASP A 79 -11.22 -7.45 -7.55
N PRO A 80 -11.77 -7.29 -6.34
CA PRO A 80 -10.98 -7.20 -5.11
C PRO A 80 -10.23 -8.49 -4.79
N TYR A 81 -10.75 -9.65 -5.18
CA TYR A 81 -10.07 -10.93 -5.00
C TYR A 81 -8.85 -11.00 -5.91
N ARG A 82 -9.02 -10.67 -7.19
CA ARG A 82 -7.92 -10.65 -8.16
C ARG A 82 -6.84 -9.64 -7.82
N VAL A 83 -7.22 -8.48 -7.29
CA VAL A 83 -6.28 -7.47 -6.77
C VAL A 83 -5.56 -7.99 -5.52
N ALA A 84 -6.27 -8.59 -4.56
CA ALA A 84 -5.66 -9.16 -3.37
C ALA A 84 -4.63 -10.25 -3.72
N VAL A 85 -4.96 -11.15 -4.67
CA VAL A 85 -4.03 -12.19 -5.15
C VAL A 85 -2.74 -11.55 -5.68
N SER A 86 -2.81 -10.53 -6.54
CA SER A 86 -1.61 -9.88 -7.06
C SER A 86 -0.81 -9.16 -5.98
N GLU A 87 -1.48 -8.47 -5.06
CA GLU A 87 -0.79 -7.75 -3.97
C GLU A 87 -0.06 -8.71 -3.01
N PHE A 88 -0.63 -9.88 -2.72
CA PHE A 88 0.07 -10.91 -1.94
C PHE A 88 1.24 -11.52 -2.72
N MET A 89 1.08 -11.77 -4.02
CA MET A 89 2.17 -12.29 -4.85
C MET A 89 3.31 -11.29 -5.01
N LEU A 90 3.04 -9.98 -5.11
CA LEU A 90 4.04 -8.93 -5.32
C LEU A 90 4.85 -8.57 -4.06
N GLN A 91 4.43 -9.04 -2.88
CA GLN A 91 5.21 -8.86 -1.65
C GLN A 91 6.55 -9.60 -1.73
N GLN A 92 7.66 -8.86 -1.86
CA GLN A 92 9.00 -9.45 -1.93
C GLN A 92 9.15 -10.42 -3.13
N THR A 93 8.48 -10.15 -4.25
CA THR A 93 8.63 -10.94 -5.49
C THR A 93 8.65 -9.99 -6.69
N GLN A 94 9.47 -10.32 -7.69
CA GLN A 94 9.60 -9.50 -8.89
C GLN A 94 8.37 -9.64 -9.79
N VAL A 95 8.01 -8.56 -10.48
CA VAL A 95 6.85 -8.51 -11.40
C VAL A 95 6.91 -9.62 -12.45
N ALA A 96 8.07 -9.87 -13.06
CA ALA A 96 8.25 -10.91 -14.08
C ALA A 96 7.81 -12.30 -13.57
N ARG A 97 8.22 -12.65 -12.35
CA ARG A 97 7.82 -13.91 -11.72
C ARG A 97 6.31 -13.95 -11.44
N VAL A 98 5.72 -12.84 -10.99
CA VAL A 98 4.28 -12.81 -10.73
C VAL A 98 3.47 -12.92 -12.02
N LEU A 99 3.95 -12.40 -13.15
CA LEU A 99 3.31 -12.56 -14.47
C LEU A 99 3.14 -14.03 -14.87
N GLU A 100 4.09 -14.89 -14.51
CA GLU A 100 4.00 -16.34 -14.77
C GLU A 100 2.98 -17.03 -13.86
N PHE A 101 2.94 -16.65 -12.57
CA PHE A 101 2.17 -17.36 -11.54
C PHE A 101 0.73 -16.92 -11.45
N TYR A 102 0.47 -15.62 -11.58
CA TYR A 102 -0.85 -15.02 -11.42
C TYR A 102 -1.94 -15.68 -12.27
N PRO A 103 -1.78 -15.88 -13.61
CA PRO A 103 -2.80 -16.51 -14.42
C PRO A 103 -3.01 -18.00 -14.05
N ARG A 104 -1.95 -18.73 -13.71
CA ARG A 104 -2.04 -20.15 -13.31
C ARG A 104 -2.80 -20.31 -11.99
N PHE A 105 -2.53 -19.42 -11.03
CA PHE A 105 -3.20 -19.41 -9.74
C PHE A 105 -4.69 -19.09 -9.90
N LEU A 106 -5.04 -18.06 -10.67
CA LEU A 106 -6.43 -17.71 -10.93
C LEU A 106 -7.16 -18.76 -11.79
N LYS A 107 -6.47 -19.49 -12.68
CA LYS A 107 -7.07 -20.63 -13.38
C LYS A 107 -7.49 -21.74 -12.40
N ARG A 108 -6.68 -22.01 -11.38
CA ARG A 108 -6.96 -23.05 -10.37
C ARG A 108 -7.94 -22.58 -9.29
N PHE A 109 -7.88 -21.31 -8.91
CA PHE A 109 -8.75 -20.67 -7.93
C PHE A 109 -9.37 -19.41 -8.58
N PRO A 110 -10.42 -19.54 -9.41
CA PRO A 110 -11.00 -18.42 -10.14
C PRO A 110 -11.78 -17.44 -9.26
N THR A 111 -12.19 -17.86 -8.06
CA THR A 111 -12.99 -17.06 -7.13
C THR A 111 -12.45 -17.16 -5.72
N LEU A 112 -12.77 -16.15 -4.89
CA LEU A 112 -12.49 -16.17 -3.46
C LEU A 112 -13.09 -17.41 -2.79
N GLU A 113 -14.32 -17.78 -3.14
CA GLU A 113 -15.00 -18.96 -2.61
C GLU A 113 -14.25 -20.26 -2.94
N LYS A 114 -13.77 -20.40 -4.18
CA LYS A 114 -13.00 -21.59 -4.58
C LYS A 114 -11.67 -21.66 -3.83
N LEU A 115 -11.01 -20.53 -3.62
CA LEU A 115 -9.81 -20.47 -2.80
C LEU A 115 -10.09 -20.81 -1.33
N ALA A 116 -11.15 -20.26 -0.75
CA ALA A 116 -11.52 -20.46 0.65
C ALA A 116 -11.87 -21.94 0.97
N ARG A 117 -12.45 -22.66 0.01
CA ARG A 117 -12.77 -24.10 0.14
C ARG A 117 -11.59 -25.02 -0.16
N ALA A 118 -10.46 -24.50 -0.66
CA ALA A 118 -9.35 -25.34 -1.07
C ALA A 118 -8.62 -25.97 0.13
N LYS A 119 -8.07 -27.17 -0.06
CA LYS A 119 -7.17 -27.76 0.95
C LYS A 119 -5.89 -26.91 1.05
N PRO A 120 -5.35 -26.64 2.25
CA PRO A 120 -4.10 -25.86 2.40
C PRO A 120 -2.93 -26.37 1.55
N LYS A 121 -2.82 -27.70 1.37
CA LYS A 121 -1.83 -28.33 0.50
C LYS A 121 -1.94 -27.86 -0.95
N ALA A 122 -3.15 -27.84 -1.51
CA ALA A 122 -3.39 -27.40 -2.90
C ALA A 122 -3.05 -25.92 -3.12
N VAL A 123 -3.26 -25.07 -2.11
CA VAL A 123 -2.87 -23.65 -2.19
C VAL A 123 -1.35 -23.51 -2.15
N ARG A 124 -0.68 -24.29 -1.30
CA ARG A 124 0.79 -24.33 -1.23
C ARG A 124 1.42 -24.79 -2.55
N GLU A 125 0.91 -25.87 -3.14
CA GLU A 125 1.35 -26.39 -4.45
C GLU A 125 1.19 -25.32 -5.55
N ALA A 126 0.07 -24.58 -5.58
CA ALA A 126 -0.11 -23.51 -6.56
C ALA A 126 0.80 -22.28 -6.34
N TRP A 127 1.42 -22.17 -5.17
CA TRP A 127 2.35 -21.10 -4.79
C TRP A 127 3.83 -21.53 -4.88
N GLU A 128 4.09 -22.81 -5.13
CA GLU A 128 5.43 -23.39 -5.14
C GLU A 128 6.32 -22.71 -6.19
N GLY A 129 7.46 -22.17 -5.74
CA GLY A 129 8.38 -21.38 -6.58
C GLY A 129 8.26 -19.85 -6.42
N LEU A 130 7.21 -19.32 -5.78
CA LEU A 130 7.13 -17.89 -5.42
C LEU A 130 7.87 -17.53 -4.12
N GLY A 131 8.18 -18.53 -3.28
CA GLY A 131 8.80 -18.34 -1.97
C GLY A 131 7.88 -17.65 -0.95
N TYR A 132 8.37 -17.47 0.28
CA TYR A 132 7.65 -16.85 1.39
C TYR A 132 6.23 -17.42 1.59
N TYR A 133 6.13 -18.73 1.84
CA TYR A 133 4.88 -19.48 1.93
C TYR A 133 3.86 -18.96 2.96
N ALA A 134 4.30 -18.20 3.96
CA ALA A 134 3.40 -17.49 4.87
C ALA A 134 2.40 -16.58 4.12
N ARG A 135 2.78 -16.02 2.96
CA ARG A 135 1.87 -15.22 2.12
C ARG A 135 0.73 -16.06 1.54
N ALA A 136 1.04 -17.27 1.05
CA ALA A 136 0.03 -18.20 0.54
C ALA A 136 -0.96 -18.60 1.65
N SER A 137 -0.41 -18.96 2.83
CA SER A 137 -1.22 -19.31 4.00
C SER A 137 -2.09 -18.14 4.46
N ASN A 138 -1.57 -16.91 4.47
CA ASN A 138 -2.33 -15.72 4.85
C ASN A 138 -3.40 -15.37 3.83
N LEU A 139 -3.12 -15.45 2.53
CA LEU A 139 -4.12 -15.22 1.48
C LEU A 139 -5.26 -16.25 1.57
N HIS A 140 -4.94 -17.51 1.84
CA HIS A 140 -5.94 -18.55 2.06
C HIS A 140 -6.77 -18.28 3.32
N ALA A 141 -6.12 -17.92 4.43
CA ALA A 141 -6.81 -17.54 5.66
C ALA A 141 -7.72 -16.32 5.46
N LEU A 142 -7.27 -15.32 4.70
CA LEU A 142 -8.08 -14.17 4.31
C LEU A 142 -9.32 -14.60 3.55
N ALA A 143 -9.18 -15.46 2.53
CA ALA A 143 -10.31 -15.95 1.75
C ALA A 143 -11.35 -16.65 2.64
N ARG A 144 -10.89 -17.47 3.60
CA ARG A 144 -11.77 -18.15 4.58
C ARG A 144 -12.51 -17.16 5.49
N VAL A 145 -11.78 -16.21 6.07
CA VAL A 145 -12.38 -15.18 6.95
C VAL A 145 -13.40 -14.33 6.19
N VAL A 146 -13.10 -13.92 4.97
CA VAL A 146 -14.01 -13.10 4.15
C VAL A 146 -15.26 -13.88 3.75
N ARG A 147 -15.10 -15.16 3.39
CA ARG A 147 -16.24 -16.07 3.14
C ARG A 147 -17.15 -16.19 4.36
N GLU A 148 -16.58 -16.39 5.54
CA GLU A 148 -17.34 -16.63 6.77
C GLU A 148 -17.99 -15.37 7.34
N ALA A 149 -17.33 -14.21 7.26
CA ALA A 149 -17.77 -12.99 7.94
C ALA A 149 -18.56 -11.99 7.07
N ASN A 150 -18.34 -12.00 5.74
CA ASN A 150 -18.82 -10.95 4.83
C ASN A 150 -19.50 -11.50 3.56
N ASP A 151 -20.08 -12.70 3.61
CA ASP A 151 -20.71 -13.34 2.44
C ASP A 151 -19.79 -13.40 1.19
N GLY A 152 -18.48 -13.53 1.42
CA GLY A 152 -17.48 -13.56 0.35
C GLY A 152 -17.04 -12.20 -0.20
N ILE A 153 -17.49 -11.09 0.37
CA ILE A 153 -17.16 -9.73 -0.06
C ILE A 153 -15.96 -9.18 0.73
N ILE A 154 -14.84 -8.93 0.05
CA ILE A 154 -13.69 -8.24 0.64
C ILE A 154 -14.10 -6.81 1.01
N PRO A 155 -13.84 -6.32 2.24
CA PRO A 155 -14.23 -4.97 2.63
C PRO A 155 -13.49 -3.90 1.83
N GLU A 156 -14.11 -2.73 1.67
CA GLU A 156 -13.56 -1.63 0.86
C GLU A 156 -12.72 -0.62 1.65
N THR A 157 -12.84 -0.60 2.99
CA THR A 157 -12.16 0.38 3.83
C THR A 157 -10.81 -0.13 4.32
N PRO A 158 -9.76 0.71 4.34
CA PRO A 158 -8.46 0.31 4.89
C PRO A 158 -8.54 -0.20 6.34
N GLU A 159 -9.42 0.36 7.15
CA GLU A 159 -9.62 -0.01 8.56
C GLU A 159 -10.12 -1.44 8.71
N GLU A 160 -11.04 -1.88 7.85
CA GLU A 160 -11.55 -3.25 7.85
C GLU A 160 -10.58 -4.21 7.16
N LEU A 161 -9.98 -3.80 6.04
CA LEU A 161 -8.98 -4.59 5.34
C LEU A 161 -7.80 -4.95 6.24
N ARG A 162 -7.34 -4.04 7.11
CA ARG A 162 -6.25 -4.30 8.07
C ARG A 162 -6.56 -5.35 9.13
N LYS A 163 -7.83 -5.76 9.29
CA LYS A 163 -8.21 -6.85 10.20
C LYS A 163 -8.00 -8.22 9.56
N LEU A 164 -7.82 -8.28 8.25
CA LEU A 164 -7.66 -9.53 7.51
C LEU A 164 -6.24 -10.11 7.67
N PRO A 165 -6.10 -11.46 7.68
CA PRO A 165 -4.81 -12.12 7.74
C PRO A 165 -3.83 -11.65 6.66
N GLY A 166 -2.61 -11.29 7.06
CA GLY A 166 -1.55 -10.85 6.15
C GLY A 166 -1.73 -9.46 5.51
N VAL A 167 -2.73 -8.69 5.91
CA VAL A 167 -2.99 -7.36 5.36
C VAL A 167 -2.39 -6.27 6.26
N GLY A 168 -1.24 -5.74 5.84
CA GLY A 168 -0.62 -4.55 6.44
C GLY A 168 -1.17 -3.23 5.88
N PRO A 169 -0.67 -2.07 6.37
CA PRO A 169 -1.11 -0.75 5.91
C PRO A 169 -1.01 -0.54 4.40
N TYR A 170 0.09 -1.01 3.79
CA TYR A 170 0.27 -0.97 2.33
C TYR A 170 -0.83 -1.77 1.62
N THR A 171 -0.97 -3.07 1.92
CA THR A 171 -1.90 -3.96 1.24
C THR A 171 -3.35 -3.51 1.41
N ALA A 172 -3.70 -2.96 2.57
CA ALA A 172 -5.02 -2.36 2.80
C ALA A 172 -5.27 -1.15 1.91
N GLY A 173 -4.31 -0.22 1.84
CA GLY A 173 -4.39 0.94 0.94
C GLY A 173 -4.45 0.53 -0.54
N ALA A 174 -3.64 -0.47 -0.92
CA ALA A 174 -3.58 -1.01 -2.27
C ALA A 174 -4.91 -1.66 -2.69
N ILE A 175 -5.49 -2.54 -1.87
CA ILE A 175 -6.81 -3.14 -2.18
C ILE A 175 -7.89 -2.06 -2.25
N ALA A 176 -7.95 -1.16 -1.26
CA ALA A 176 -8.95 -0.08 -1.21
C ALA A 176 -8.87 0.84 -2.45
N THR A 177 -7.68 1.23 -2.88
CA THR A 177 -7.52 2.11 -4.05
C THR A 177 -7.60 1.36 -5.38
N PHE A 178 -7.08 0.12 -5.46
CA PHE A 178 -7.00 -0.65 -6.70
C PHE A 178 -8.27 -1.40 -7.07
N ALA A 179 -8.98 -1.95 -6.09
CA ALA A 179 -10.27 -2.59 -6.34
C ALA A 179 -11.43 -1.57 -6.29
N TYR A 180 -11.44 -0.72 -5.25
CA TYR A 180 -12.60 0.12 -4.93
C TYR A 180 -12.43 1.60 -5.26
N GLU A 181 -11.30 1.99 -5.87
CA GLU A 181 -11.00 3.38 -6.23
C GLU A 181 -11.10 4.35 -5.05
N LYS A 182 -10.88 3.88 -3.82
CA LYS A 182 -10.86 4.77 -2.66
C LYS A 182 -9.66 5.73 -2.75
N PRO A 183 -9.83 7.02 -2.41
CA PRO A 183 -8.78 8.03 -2.47
C PRO A 183 -7.83 7.95 -1.27
N VAL A 184 -7.16 6.80 -1.13
CA VAL A 184 -6.25 6.49 -0.03
C VAL A 184 -4.85 6.17 -0.56
N ALA A 185 -3.83 6.40 0.26
CA ALA A 185 -2.45 6.13 -0.11
C ALA A 185 -2.10 4.65 -0.03
N ALA A 186 -1.27 4.18 -0.98
CA ALA A 186 -0.61 2.88 -0.92
C ALA A 186 0.90 3.08 -0.98
N VAL A 187 1.58 3.05 0.18
CA VAL A 187 3.01 3.34 0.29
C VAL A 187 3.81 2.05 0.52
N ASP A 188 4.43 1.53 -0.54
CA ASP A 188 5.45 0.49 -0.45
C ASP A 188 6.85 1.10 -0.27
N THR A 189 7.88 0.26 -0.29
CA THR A 189 9.28 0.71 -0.21
C THR A 189 9.71 1.56 -1.41
N ASN A 190 9.08 1.39 -2.58
CA ASN A 190 9.35 2.18 -3.77
C ASN A 190 8.76 3.58 -3.68
N VAL A 191 7.47 3.67 -3.33
CA VAL A 191 6.75 4.92 -3.10
C VAL A 191 7.40 5.69 -1.95
N GLY A 192 7.71 5.03 -0.83
CA GLY A 192 8.41 5.67 0.30
C GLY A 192 9.77 6.25 -0.10
N ARG A 193 10.53 5.54 -0.96
CA ARG A 193 11.79 6.06 -1.52
C ARG A 193 11.57 7.27 -2.43
N VAL A 194 10.56 7.26 -3.29
CA VAL A 194 10.20 8.41 -4.13
C VAL A 194 9.86 9.61 -3.26
N ILE A 195 8.97 9.44 -2.28
CA ILE A 195 8.55 10.52 -1.37
C ILE A 195 9.76 11.12 -0.64
N ARG A 196 10.61 10.26 -0.05
CA ARG A 196 11.82 10.71 0.65
C ARG A 196 12.77 11.50 -0.26
N ARG A 197 12.99 11.07 -1.51
CA ARG A 197 13.90 11.75 -2.44
C ARG A 197 13.34 13.07 -2.97
N VAL A 198 12.03 13.12 -3.21
CA VAL A 198 11.37 14.30 -3.77
C VAL A 198 11.20 15.38 -2.70
N PHE A 199 10.68 15.00 -1.54
CA PHE A 199 10.22 15.93 -0.51
C PHE A 199 11.11 15.97 0.74
N GLY A 200 11.88 14.92 1.01
CA GLY A 200 12.72 14.83 2.21
C GLY A 200 14.01 15.64 2.14
N ASN A 201 14.62 15.79 3.32
CA ASN A 201 15.99 16.29 3.46
C ASN A 201 16.94 15.09 3.56
N ALA A 202 18.01 15.08 2.75
CA ALA A 202 19.01 14.01 2.75
C ALA A 202 19.74 13.88 4.10
N GLU A 203 19.91 14.97 4.83
CA GLU A 203 20.63 15.00 6.11
C GLU A 203 19.78 14.50 7.28
N ARG A 204 18.48 14.85 7.29
CA ARG A 204 17.57 14.53 8.40
C ARG A 204 16.78 13.24 8.19
N GLY A 205 16.79 12.69 6.98
CA GLY A 205 15.91 11.60 6.58
C GLY A 205 14.43 12.03 6.59
N MET A 206 13.54 11.03 6.54
CA MET A 206 12.08 11.23 6.65
C MET A 206 11.46 10.01 7.33
N PRO A 207 10.90 10.15 8.54
CA PRO A 207 10.25 9.06 9.25
C PRO A 207 9.09 8.44 8.45
N ASN A 208 8.81 7.15 8.66
CA ASN A 208 7.73 6.44 7.95
C ASN A 208 6.36 7.13 8.13
N ALA A 209 6.04 7.59 9.34
CA ALA A 209 4.80 8.31 9.61
C ALA A 209 4.65 9.59 8.77
N GLU A 210 5.74 10.31 8.54
CA GLU A 210 5.74 11.51 7.70
C GLU A 210 5.58 11.16 6.22
N GLN A 211 6.20 10.06 5.75
CA GLN A 211 6.00 9.57 4.38
C GLN A 211 4.53 9.25 4.12
N TRP A 212 3.87 8.53 5.04
CA TRP A 212 2.44 8.22 4.96
C TRP A 212 1.57 9.49 5.00
N ARG A 213 1.87 10.43 5.90
CA ARG A 213 1.14 11.71 5.99
C ARG A 213 1.22 12.48 4.67
N LEU A 214 2.41 12.60 4.09
CA LEU A 214 2.60 13.28 2.81
C LEU A 214 1.92 12.53 1.66
N ALA A 215 2.01 11.20 1.61
CA ALA A 215 1.31 10.40 0.60
C ALA A 215 -0.20 10.66 0.63
N SER A 216 -0.82 10.64 1.81
CA SER A 216 -2.25 10.91 2.00
C SER A 216 -2.66 12.33 1.60
N MET A 217 -1.75 13.30 1.66
CA MET A 217 -1.97 14.66 1.17
C MET A 217 -1.84 14.78 -0.35
N LEU A 218 -0.99 13.96 -0.97
CA LEU A 218 -0.71 14.01 -2.41
C LEU A 218 -1.74 13.24 -3.25
N VAL A 219 -2.32 12.17 -2.68
CA VAL A 219 -3.33 11.36 -3.36
C VAL A 219 -4.54 12.24 -3.74
N PRO A 220 -4.92 12.30 -5.03
CA PRO A 220 -6.13 12.99 -5.48
C PRO A 220 -7.39 12.50 -4.76
N LYS A 221 -8.36 13.39 -4.56
CA LYS A 221 -9.65 13.04 -3.93
C LYS A 221 -10.61 12.29 -4.85
N ASP A 222 -10.46 12.46 -6.16
CA ASP A 222 -11.15 11.64 -7.16
C ASP A 222 -10.57 10.22 -7.19
N GLY A 223 -11.45 9.22 -7.11
CA GLY A 223 -11.07 7.81 -6.95
C GLY A 223 -10.28 7.24 -8.13
N LYS A 224 -10.76 7.49 -9.36
CA LYS A 224 -10.06 7.05 -10.59
C LYS A 224 -8.69 7.69 -10.70
N ARG A 225 -8.58 8.97 -10.33
CA ARG A 225 -7.32 9.71 -10.35
C ARG A 225 -6.39 9.27 -9.21
N ALA A 226 -6.93 8.91 -8.04
CA ALA A 226 -6.19 8.30 -6.95
C ALA A 226 -5.59 6.94 -7.36
N TRP A 227 -6.37 6.12 -8.06
CA TRP A 227 -5.90 4.87 -8.63
C TRP A 227 -4.69 5.08 -9.54
N LYS A 228 -4.83 5.97 -10.54
CA LYS A 228 -3.74 6.29 -11.48
C LYS A 228 -2.53 6.84 -10.75
N PHE A 229 -2.74 7.69 -9.72
CA PHE A 229 -1.67 8.28 -8.94
C PHE A 229 -0.86 7.23 -8.17
N ASN A 230 -1.52 6.33 -7.44
CA ASN A 230 -0.84 5.28 -6.69
C ASN A 230 -0.07 4.35 -7.64
N GLN A 231 -0.67 3.94 -8.77
CA GLN A 231 0.02 3.14 -9.78
C GLN A 231 1.23 3.88 -10.37
N ALA A 232 1.10 5.16 -10.67
CA ALA A 232 2.19 5.98 -11.20
C ALA A 232 3.35 6.14 -10.22
N MET A 233 3.05 6.32 -8.92
CA MET A 233 4.08 6.39 -7.88
C MET A 233 4.88 5.09 -7.78
N MET A 234 4.19 3.95 -7.82
CA MET A 234 4.84 2.63 -7.82
C MET A 234 5.68 2.41 -9.09
N GLU A 235 5.13 2.75 -10.26
CA GLU A 235 5.81 2.63 -11.54
C GLU A 235 7.08 3.49 -11.60
N LEU A 236 6.99 4.74 -11.14
CA LEU A 236 8.12 5.65 -11.08
C LEU A 236 9.22 5.09 -10.16
N GLY A 237 8.82 4.59 -8.99
CA GLY A 237 9.75 3.97 -8.05
C GLY A 237 10.42 2.73 -8.62
N ALA A 238 9.69 1.93 -9.39
CA ALA A 238 10.19 0.69 -9.98
C ALA A 238 11.12 0.90 -11.19
N LEU A 239 10.85 1.90 -12.05
CA LEU A 239 11.54 2.03 -13.34
C LEU A 239 12.58 3.16 -13.41
N ILE A 240 12.35 4.25 -12.67
CA ILE A 240 13.13 5.49 -12.79
C ILE A 240 13.85 5.80 -11.49
N CYS A 241 13.09 5.94 -10.40
CA CYS A 241 13.61 6.29 -9.09
C CYS A 241 14.05 5.02 -8.33
N VAL A 242 14.82 4.16 -8.99
CA VAL A 242 15.32 2.88 -8.45
C VAL A 242 16.30 3.09 -7.28
N ALA A 243 16.48 2.06 -6.46
CA ALA A 243 17.29 2.15 -5.25
C ALA A 243 18.74 2.56 -5.53
N ARG A 244 19.38 1.91 -6.50
CA ARG A 244 20.76 2.17 -6.94
C ARG A 244 20.73 2.82 -8.32
N LYS A 245 21.57 3.85 -8.53
CA LYS A 245 21.72 4.59 -9.80
C LYS A 245 20.36 5.04 -10.40
N PRO A 246 19.57 5.90 -9.71
CA PRO A 246 18.30 6.38 -10.25
C PRO A 246 18.49 7.18 -11.54
N LYS A 247 17.56 7.02 -12.48
CA LYS A 247 17.57 7.68 -13.80
C LYS A 247 17.05 9.12 -13.71
N CYS A 248 17.75 9.97 -12.96
CA CYS A 248 17.25 11.32 -12.64
C CYS A 248 17.03 12.20 -13.87
N ARG A 249 17.84 12.06 -14.93
CA ARG A 249 17.71 12.80 -16.19
C ARG A 249 16.42 12.47 -16.95
N GLU A 250 15.93 11.24 -16.81
CA GLU A 250 14.68 10.75 -17.44
C GLU A 250 13.44 10.99 -16.55
N CYS A 251 13.62 11.50 -15.32
CA CYS A 251 12.56 11.54 -14.34
C CYS A 251 11.57 12.70 -14.58
N PRO A 252 10.27 12.43 -14.77
CA PRO A 252 9.29 13.46 -15.14
C PRO A 252 9.09 14.54 -14.06
N ILE A 253 9.41 14.20 -12.82
CA ILE A 253 9.29 15.07 -11.64
C ILE A 253 10.63 15.62 -11.16
N GLN A 254 11.71 15.48 -11.94
CA GLN A 254 13.04 15.98 -11.59
C GLN A 254 13.03 17.47 -11.19
N PRO A 255 12.32 18.38 -11.88
CA PRO A 255 12.31 19.80 -11.51
C PRO A 255 11.72 20.06 -10.12
N GLN A 256 10.82 19.19 -9.67
CA GLN A 256 10.17 19.23 -8.35
C GLN A 256 10.96 18.44 -7.29
N CYS A 257 11.99 17.69 -7.67
CA CYS A 257 12.67 16.73 -6.80
C CYS A 257 13.90 17.35 -6.14
N ARG A 258 13.89 17.46 -4.80
CA ARG A 258 15.04 17.96 -4.02
C ARG A 258 16.33 17.19 -4.30
N THR A 259 16.26 15.86 -4.36
CA THR A 259 17.44 15.01 -4.64
C THR A 259 17.85 15.08 -6.11
N GLY A 260 16.89 15.04 -7.04
CA GLY A 260 17.15 14.94 -8.48
C GLY A 260 17.80 16.19 -9.07
N ARG A 261 17.49 17.37 -8.52
CA ARG A 261 18.10 18.65 -8.96
C ARG A 261 19.61 18.72 -8.74
N ARG A 262 20.14 17.98 -7.75
CA ARG A 262 21.59 17.91 -7.43
C ARG A 262 22.35 16.86 -8.25
N ARG A 263 21.65 16.06 -9.07
CA ARG A 263 22.21 14.92 -9.82
C ARG A 263 22.14 15.17 -11.33
N ARG A 264 22.44 16.40 -11.77
CA ARG A 264 22.47 16.77 -13.20
C ARG A 264 23.61 16.04 -13.90
#